data_AF-A0A554KVP1-F1
#
_entry.id   AF-A0A554KVP1-F1
#
_cell.length_a   1.000
_cell.length_b   1.000
_cell.length_c   1.000
_cell.angle_alpha   90.00
_cell.angle_beta   90.00
_cell.angle_gamma   90.00
#
_symmetry.space_group_name_H-M   'P 1'
#
loop_
_entity.id
_entity.type
_entity.pdbx_description
1 polymer ?
#
loop_
_entity_poly.entity_id
_entity_poly.type
_entity_poly.pdbx_seq_one_letter_code
_entity_poly.pdbx_strand_id
1 'polypeptide(L)'
;MVEEQASAGLSKEQKIGVILLSVFSVFAIGLGILQIRNTMYAPFSLSKKIPPLIRDDINSTEALMYRDTDKDGLNDFDELYVYATSPYLADTDSDGLEDKAEVDKGSDPLCAEGQSCGEVGVSEDVLLGAPIIPSVTSTLGPEPSPEDINKILSDPAQVRKILLDSGLDKKIIDATSDADLMKMVKDILSASSTEL
;
A
#
# COMPACT_ATOMS: atom_id res chain seq x y z
N MET A 1 65.90 31.58 -42.50
CA MET A 1 65.08 32.81 -42.48
C MET A 1 64.02 32.57 -41.42
N VAL A 2 64.23 33.08 -40.21
CA VAL A 2 63.27 32.98 -39.10
C VAL A 2 62.66 34.35 -38.96
N GLU A 3 61.37 34.45 -39.25
CA GLU A 3 60.60 35.69 -39.20
C GLU A 3 60.21 35.94 -37.74
N GLU A 4 60.87 36.90 -37.12
CA GLU A 4 60.63 37.35 -35.76
C GLU A 4 59.26 38.04 -35.69
N GLN A 5 58.25 37.32 -35.20
CA GLN A 5 56.90 37.86 -34.98
C GLN A 5 56.94 38.81 -33.78
N ALA A 6 57.00 40.11 -34.07
CA ALA A 6 56.86 41.16 -33.08
C ALA A 6 55.48 41.09 -32.41
N SER A 7 55.45 40.72 -31.13
CA SER A 7 54.25 40.80 -30.29
C SER A 7 53.87 42.26 -30.07
N ALA A 8 52.95 42.78 -30.89
CA ALA A 8 52.36 44.09 -30.67
C ALA A 8 51.43 44.03 -29.45
N GLY A 9 51.92 44.49 -28.29
CA GLY A 9 51.12 44.57 -27.07
C GLY A 9 49.97 45.58 -27.20
N LEU A 10 48.78 45.22 -26.71
CA LEU A 10 47.61 46.11 -26.72
C LEU A 10 47.90 47.46 -26.05
N SER A 11 47.37 48.54 -26.64
CA SER A 11 47.43 49.88 -26.06
C SER A 11 46.68 49.93 -24.71
N LYS A 12 46.96 50.96 -23.90
CA LYS A 12 46.31 51.13 -22.60
C LYS A 12 44.79 51.26 -22.76
N GLU A 13 44.32 51.97 -23.79
CA GLU A 13 42.89 52.11 -24.08
C GLU A 13 42.25 50.79 -24.50
N GLN A 14 42.95 49.98 -25.32
CA GLN A 14 42.46 48.67 -25.75
C GLN A 14 42.37 47.66 -24.59
N LYS A 15 43.34 47.67 -23.66
CA LYS A 15 43.29 46.83 -22.46
C LYS A 15 42.10 47.17 -21.58
N ILE A 16 41.79 48.46 -21.43
CA ILE A 16 40.61 48.91 -20.68
C ILE A 16 39.34 48.40 -21.36
N GLY A 17 39.25 48.49 -22.69
CA GLY A 17 38.11 47.96 -23.45
C GLY A 17 37.91 46.45 -23.28
N VAL A 18 38.99 45.66 -23.35
CA VAL A 18 38.93 44.20 -23.16
C VAL A 18 38.53 43.82 -21.73
N ILE A 19 39.01 44.55 -20.72
CA ILE A 19 38.61 44.34 -19.33
C ILE A 19 37.12 44.63 -19.15
N LEU A 20 36.62 45.72 -19.72
CA LEU A 20 35.21 46.11 -19.61
C LEU A 20 34.28 45.10 -20.31
N LEU A 21 34.68 44.58 -21.47
CA LEU A 21 33.95 43.55 -22.23
C LEU A 21 33.94 42.20 -21.50
N SER A 22 35.05 41.84 -20.85
CA SER A 22 35.16 40.67 -19.97
C SER A 22 34.17 40.75 -18.81
N VAL A 23 34.13 41.87 -18.09
CA VAL A 23 33.20 42.08 -16.97
C VAL A 23 31.75 42.03 -17.44
N PHE A 24 31.43 42.68 -18.56
CA PHE A 24 30.08 42.66 -19.13
C PHE A 24 29.64 41.24 -19.54
N SER A 25 30.55 40.44 -20.10
CA SER A 25 30.28 39.05 -20.50
C SER A 25 29.93 38.18 -19.30
N VAL A 26 30.70 38.27 -18.21
CA VAL A 26 30.44 37.54 -16.97
C VAL A 26 29.09 37.95 -16.37
N PHE A 27 28.79 39.25 -16.39
CA PHE A 27 27.52 39.76 -15.87
C PHE A 27 26.32 39.28 -16.70
N ALA A 28 26.42 39.31 -18.03
CA ALA A 28 25.37 38.83 -18.94
C ALA A 28 25.12 37.33 -18.77
N ILE A 29 26.18 36.51 -18.68
CA ILE A 29 26.07 35.07 -18.44
C ILE A 29 25.45 34.81 -17.06
N GLY A 30 25.89 35.53 -16.02
CA GLY A 30 25.34 35.39 -14.67
C GLY A 30 23.85 35.72 -14.61
N LEU A 31 23.42 36.82 -15.24
CA LEU A 31 22.01 37.18 -15.34
C LEU A 31 21.22 36.17 -16.17
N GLY A 32 21.79 35.63 -17.26
CA GLY A 32 21.15 34.58 -18.06
C GLY A 32 20.92 33.29 -17.26
N ILE A 33 21.92 32.84 -16.50
CA ILE A 33 21.78 31.67 -15.61
C ILE A 33 20.73 31.94 -14.52
N LEU A 34 20.73 33.14 -13.93
CA LEU A 34 19.73 33.54 -12.93
C LEU A 34 18.31 33.56 -13.53
N GLN A 35 18.15 34.03 -14.77
CA GLN A 35 16.87 34.08 -15.46
C GLN A 35 16.37 32.67 -15.82
N ILE A 36 17.23 31.79 -16.33
CA ILE A 36 16.90 30.37 -16.58
C ILE A 36 16.54 29.68 -15.27
N ARG A 37 17.32 29.91 -14.19
CA ARG A 37 17.01 29.35 -12.88
C ARG A 37 15.64 29.85 -12.38
N ASN A 38 15.36 31.14 -12.48
CA ASN A 38 14.07 31.64 -12.02
C ASN A 38 12.89 31.09 -12.84
N THR A 39 13.07 31.00 -14.16
CA THR A 39 12.00 30.57 -15.09
C THR A 39 11.75 29.06 -15.06
N MET A 40 12.81 28.26 -14.94
CA MET A 40 12.69 26.80 -14.87
C MET A 40 12.32 26.30 -13.47
N TYR A 41 12.82 26.91 -12.38
CA TYR A 41 12.58 26.39 -11.04
C TYR A 41 11.32 26.95 -10.38
N ALA A 42 10.80 28.11 -10.79
CA ALA A 42 9.54 28.65 -10.27
C ALA A 42 8.33 27.69 -10.42
N PRO A 43 8.06 27.09 -11.60
CA PRO A 43 6.92 26.19 -11.76
C PRO A 43 7.09 24.83 -11.04
N PHE A 44 8.31 24.49 -10.61
CA PHE A 44 8.61 23.25 -9.87
C PHE A 44 9.05 23.49 -8.42
N SER A 45 8.81 24.70 -7.88
CA SER A 45 9.15 25.02 -6.50
C SER A 45 8.17 24.34 -5.54
N LEU A 46 8.53 23.15 -5.08
CA LEU A 46 7.80 22.48 -4.00
C LEU A 46 7.94 23.32 -2.73
N SER A 47 6.80 23.69 -2.15
CA SER A 47 6.75 24.38 -0.87
C SER A 47 7.55 23.61 0.16
N LYS A 48 8.43 24.30 0.89
CA LYS A 48 9.32 23.77 1.95
C LYS A 48 8.57 23.06 3.10
N LYS A 49 7.23 23.03 3.06
CA LYS A 49 6.40 22.19 3.93
C LYS A 49 6.44 20.69 3.57
N ILE A 50 7.04 20.31 2.44
CA ILE A 50 7.15 18.92 2.01
C ILE A 50 8.61 18.47 2.24
N PRO A 51 8.86 17.56 3.20
CA PRO A 51 10.19 16.97 3.41
C PRO A 51 10.72 16.28 2.14
N PRO A 52 12.04 16.28 1.90
CA PRO A 52 12.66 15.66 0.72
C PRO A 52 12.84 14.14 0.91
N LEU A 53 11.80 13.49 1.41
CA LEU A 53 11.55 12.06 1.32
C LEU A 53 10.05 12.06 1.01
N ILE A 54 9.61 12.00 -0.24
CA ILE A 54 9.57 10.77 -1.02
C ILE A 54 9.02 11.21 -2.39
N ARG A 55 9.75 10.95 -3.48
CA ARG A 55 9.20 10.99 -4.85
C ARG A 55 8.86 9.60 -5.39
N ASP A 56 9.27 8.55 -4.65
CA ASP A 56 9.16 7.16 -5.09
C ASP A 56 7.98 6.40 -4.47
N ASP A 57 7.35 6.91 -3.42
CA ASP A 57 6.14 6.33 -2.83
C ASP A 57 4.96 7.28 -3.04
N ILE A 58 4.36 7.18 -4.22
CA ILE A 58 2.99 7.65 -4.50
C ILE A 58 1.97 6.80 -3.68
N ASN A 59 2.46 5.90 -2.83
CA ASN A 59 1.67 4.98 -2.03
C ASN A 59 2.38 4.61 -0.71
N SER A 60 3.06 5.55 -0.04
CA SER A 60 3.38 5.30 1.37
C SER A 60 2.05 5.10 2.09
N THR A 61 1.86 3.94 2.72
CA THR A 61 0.67 3.66 3.55
C THR A 61 0.41 4.78 4.55
N GLU A 62 1.46 5.38 5.10
CA GLU A 62 1.40 6.56 5.97
C GLU A 62 0.74 7.78 5.32
N ALA A 63 0.92 8.00 4.01
CA ALA A 63 0.30 9.11 3.29
C ALA A 63 -1.20 8.88 3.07
N LEU A 64 -1.62 7.62 2.92
CA LEU A 64 -3.03 7.25 2.76
C LEU A 64 -3.84 7.55 4.04
N MET A 65 -3.23 7.41 5.22
CA MET A 65 -3.90 7.71 6.51
C MET A 65 -4.27 9.19 6.69
N TYR A 66 -3.68 10.09 5.90
CA TYR A 66 -3.97 11.54 5.94
C TYR A 66 -4.63 12.04 4.65
N ARG A 67 -4.90 11.15 3.70
CA ARG A 67 -5.54 11.47 2.43
C ARG A 67 -6.97 10.96 2.46
N ASP A 68 -7.86 11.76 1.91
CA ASP A 68 -9.28 11.50 1.76
C ASP A 68 -9.62 12.04 0.36
N THR A 69 -9.66 11.13 -0.60
CA THR A 69 -9.58 11.46 -2.04
C THR A 69 -10.94 11.88 -2.61
N ASP A 70 -12.02 11.26 -2.18
CA ASP A 70 -13.40 11.59 -2.56
C ASP A 70 -14.13 12.50 -1.55
N LYS A 71 -13.57 12.68 -0.35
CA LYS A 71 -13.98 13.68 0.66
C LYS A 71 -15.27 13.33 1.39
N ASP A 72 -15.53 12.05 1.59
CA ASP A 72 -16.63 11.56 2.41
C ASP A 72 -16.28 11.61 3.93
N GLY A 73 -15.00 11.78 4.26
CA GLY A 73 -14.49 11.85 5.63
C GLY A 73 -13.94 10.53 6.17
N LEU A 74 -13.87 9.49 5.35
CA LEU A 74 -13.04 8.30 5.54
C LEU A 74 -11.70 8.53 4.83
N ASN A 75 -10.60 8.03 5.41
CA ASN A 75 -9.29 8.19 4.78
C ASN A 75 -9.01 7.02 3.84
N ASP A 76 -8.26 7.27 2.76
CA ASP A 76 -7.92 6.28 1.74
C ASP A 76 -7.31 4.98 2.31
N PHE A 77 -6.63 5.06 3.47
CA PHE A 77 -6.07 3.88 4.12
C PHE A 77 -7.18 3.00 4.69
N ASP A 78 -8.11 3.57 5.44
CA ASP A 78 -9.23 2.85 6.03
C ASP A 78 -10.13 2.28 4.94
N GLU A 79 -10.38 3.03 3.88
CA GLU A 79 -11.14 2.56 2.72
C GLU A 79 -10.50 1.31 2.09
N LEU A 80 -9.21 1.36 1.76
CA LEU A 80 -8.53 0.26 1.07
C LEU A 80 -8.28 -0.97 1.95
N TYR A 81 -7.96 -0.75 3.23
CA TYR A 81 -7.42 -1.81 4.09
C TYR A 81 -8.33 -2.23 5.25
N VAL A 82 -9.33 -1.42 5.61
CA VAL A 82 -10.25 -1.73 6.72
C VAL A 82 -11.64 -2.07 6.19
N TYR A 83 -12.21 -1.23 5.33
CA TYR A 83 -13.59 -1.36 4.86
C TYR A 83 -13.71 -1.92 3.45
N ALA A 84 -12.59 -2.00 2.72
CA ALA A 84 -12.51 -2.43 1.32
C ALA A 84 -13.43 -1.63 0.37
N THR A 85 -13.70 -0.37 0.72
CA THR A 85 -14.43 0.60 -0.10
C THR A 85 -13.51 1.27 -1.12
N SER A 86 -14.07 2.12 -1.97
CA SER A 86 -13.35 2.76 -3.07
C SER A 86 -12.95 4.21 -2.71
N PRO A 87 -11.64 4.55 -2.64
CA PRO A 87 -11.15 5.92 -2.36
C PRO A 87 -11.53 7.01 -3.36
N TYR A 88 -12.27 6.66 -4.39
CA TYR A 88 -12.68 7.58 -5.45
C TYR A 88 -14.20 7.73 -5.51
N LEU A 89 -14.93 7.06 -4.62
CA LEU A 89 -16.38 7.01 -4.60
C LEU A 89 -16.83 7.19 -3.15
N ALA A 90 -17.37 8.36 -2.85
CA ALA A 90 -17.89 8.67 -1.52
C ALA A 90 -19.01 7.71 -1.06
N ASP A 91 -19.62 6.99 -1.99
CA ASP A 91 -20.68 5.99 -1.82
C ASP A 91 -20.31 4.80 -2.72
N THR A 92 -19.72 3.77 -2.13
CA THR A 92 -19.12 2.65 -2.86
C THR A 92 -20.18 1.71 -3.44
N ASP A 93 -21.28 1.49 -2.74
CA ASP A 93 -22.36 0.60 -3.17
C ASP A 93 -23.47 1.31 -3.98
N SER A 94 -23.39 2.64 -4.04
CA SER A 94 -24.26 3.53 -4.81
C SER A 94 -25.72 3.55 -4.36
N ASP A 95 -25.98 3.41 -3.06
CA ASP A 95 -27.33 3.47 -2.47
C ASP A 95 -27.79 4.89 -2.05
N GLY A 96 -26.87 5.85 -2.07
CA GLY A 96 -27.08 7.24 -1.68
C GLY A 96 -26.64 7.60 -0.26
N LEU A 97 -26.00 6.68 0.47
CA LEU A 97 -25.32 6.92 1.75
C LEU A 97 -23.81 6.95 1.52
N GLU A 98 -23.13 7.86 2.20
CA GLU A 98 -21.67 7.92 2.11
C GLU A 98 -21.04 6.82 2.96
N ASP A 99 -19.94 6.20 2.49
CA ASP A 99 -19.26 5.08 3.16
C ASP A 99 -18.93 5.43 4.61
N LYS A 100 -18.42 6.65 4.84
CA LYS A 100 -18.16 7.17 6.19
C LYS A 100 -19.40 7.20 7.09
N ALA A 101 -20.54 7.59 6.55
CA ALA A 101 -21.80 7.71 7.30
C ALA A 101 -22.34 6.34 7.70
N GLU A 102 -22.12 5.33 6.87
CA GLU A 102 -22.46 3.94 7.13
C GLU A 102 -21.56 3.33 8.19
N VAL A 103 -20.24 3.55 8.09
CA VAL A 103 -19.26 3.16 9.10
C VAL A 103 -19.60 3.77 10.47
N ASP A 104 -20.00 5.05 10.52
CA ASP A 104 -20.39 5.72 11.77
C ASP A 104 -21.69 5.17 12.37
N LYS A 105 -22.59 4.62 11.54
CA LYS A 105 -23.80 3.93 11.98
C LYS A 105 -23.55 2.46 12.30
N GLY A 106 -22.40 1.91 11.92
CA GLY A 106 -22.06 0.50 12.02
C GLY A 106 -22.78 -0.39 11.00
N SER A 107 -23.22 0.17 9.86
CA SER A 107 -23.65 -0.60 8.69
C SER A 107 -22.44 -0.98 7.82
N ASP A 108 -22.67 -1.83 6.81
CA ASP A 108 -21.65 -2.30 5.88
C ASP A 108 -21.63 -1.36 4.65
N PRO A 109 -20.56 -0.57 4.42
CA PRO A 109 -20.47 0.39 3.32
C PRO A 109 -20.31 -0.26 1.93
N LEU A 110 -20.28 -1.59 1.87
CA LEU A 110 -20.32 -2.35 0.61
C LEU A 110 -21.72 -2.88 0.31
N CYS A 111 -22.71 -2.47 1.10
CA CYS A 111 -24.03 -3.05 1.08
C CYS A 111 -25.17 -2.04 1.15
N ALA A 112 -25.80 -1.91 -0.01
CA ALA A 112 -26.89 -0.99 -0.20
C ALA A 112 -28.01 -1.19 0.84
N GLU A 113 -28.50 -0.08 1.38
CA GLU A 113 -29.52 0.00 2.41
C GLU A 113 -30.76 -0.81 2.02
N GLY A 114 -31.08 -1.79 2.86
CA GLY A 114 -32.23 -2.68 2.66
C GLY A 114 -31.93 -3.91 1.78
N GLN A 115 -30.68 -4.13 1.36
CA GLN A 115 -30.24 -5.40 0.78
C GLN A 115 -29.68 -6.35 1.84
N SER A 116 -29.74 -7.66 1.55
CA SER A 116 -29.13 -8.70 2.37
C SER A 116 -27.73 -9.05 1.83
N CYS A 117 -26.76 -8.21 2.13
CA CYS A 117 -25.34 -8.57 2.15
C CYS A 117 -25.06 -9.43 3.40
N GLY A 118 -24.31 -10.51 3.27
CA GLY A 118 -23.92 -11.32 4.44
C GLY A 118 -24.85 -12.48 4.81
N GLU A 119 -25.99 -12.66 4.14
CA GLU A 119 -26.59 -14.00 4.09
C GLU A 119 -25.91 -14.81 2.99
N VAL A 120 -24.83 -15.51 3.35
CA VAL A 120 -24.59 -16.81 2.72
C VAL A 120 -25.76 -17.70 3.17
N GLY A 121 -26.89 -17.54 2.49
CA GLY A 121 -27.93 -18.53 2.44
C GLY A 121 -27.28 -19.75 1.82
N VAL A 122 -26.75 -20.65 2.65
CA VAL A 122 -26.53 -22.02 2.24
C VAL A 122 -27.92 -22.62 2.08
N SER A 123 -28.59 -22.28 0.98
CA SER A 123 -29.69 -23.08 0.50
C SER A 123 -29.07 -24.44 0.19
N GLU A 124 -29.42 -25.46 0.98
CA GLU A 124 -29.00 -26.85 0.82
C GLU A 124 -29.35 -27.44 -0.57
N ASP A 125 -29.96 -26.65 -1.46
CA ASP A 125 -30.54 -27.08 -2.73
C ASP A 125 -29.69 -26.80 -3.99
N VAL A 126 -28.49 -26.20 -3.90
CA VAL A 126 -27.61 -26.07 -5.09
C VAL A 126 -26.62 -27.24 -5.16
N LEU A 127 -27.19 -28.45 -5.15
CA LEU A 127 -26.58 -29.58 -5.80
C LEU A 127 -26.87 -29.42 -7.29
N LEU A 128 -25.85 -29.09 -8.09
CA LEU A 128 -25.56 -29.61 -9.45
C LEU A 128 -24.63 -28.64 -10.22
N GLY A 129 -23.33 -28.98 -10.28
CA GLY A 129 -22.65 -28.95 -11.58
C GLY A 129 -21.47 -28.00 -11.84
N ALA A 130 -20.76 -27.43 -10.87
CA ALA A 130 -19.46 -26.79 -11.15
C ALA A 130 -18.51 -26.85 -9.94
N PRO A 131 -17.19 -27.04 -10.14
CA PRO A 131 -16.22 -27.00 -9.06
C PRO A 131 -15.98 -25.54 -8.68
N ILE A 132 -16.64 -25.08 -7.62
CA ILE A 132 -16.36 -23.78 -7.02
C ILE A 132 -15.19 -23.98 -6.06
N ILE A 133 -14.06 -23.34 -6.37
CA ILE A 133 -12.90 -23.25 -5.48
C ILE A 133 -13.38 -22.47 -4.25
N PRO A 134 -13.36 -23.02 -3.02
CA PRO A 134 -13.69 -22.23 -1.83
C PRO A 134 -12.57 -21.23 -1.64
N SER A 135 -12.86 -19.95 -1.91
CA SER A 135 -12.10 -18.86 -1.31
C SER A 135 -12.36 -18.96 0.19
N VAL A 136 -11.35 -19.42 0.91
CA VAL A 136 -11.36 -19.50 2.36
C VAL A 136 -11.49 -18.08 2.91
N THR A 137 -12.68 -17.73 3.36
CA THR A 137 -12.89 -16.61 4.28
C THR A 137 -12.20 -16.99 5.58
N SER A 138 -10.92 -16.64 5.71
CA SER A 138 -10.23 -16.64 7.00
C SER A 138 -10.93 -15.62 7.89
N THR A 139 -11.83 -16.11 8.74
CA THR A 139 -12.39 -15.36 9.86
C THR A 139 -11.26 -15.12 10.88
N LEU A 140 -10.50 -14.05 10.68
CA LEU A 140 -9.57 -13.57 11.69
C LEU A 140 -10.39 -12.91 12.81
N GLY A 141 -10.81 -13.74 13.77
CA GLY A 141 -10.99 -13.28 15.14
C GLY A 141 -9.69 -12.68 15.69
N PRO A 142 -9.72 -12.03 16.87
CA PRO A 142 -8.55 -11.37 17.45
C PRO A 142 -7.35 -12.32 17.43
N GLU A 143 -6.21 -11.84 16.91
CA GLU A 143 -4.98 -12.63 16.79
C GLU A 143 -4.73 -13.42 18.09
N PRO A 144 -4.71 -14.77 18.05
CA PRO A 144 -4.30 -15.53 19.21
C PRO A 144 -2.82 -15.25 19.45
N SER A 145 -2.48 -14.88 20.68
CA SER A 145 -1.09 -14.74 21.08
C SER A 145 -0.35 -16.06 20.81
N PRO A 146 0.96 -16.06 20.53
CA PRO A 146 1.71 -17.30 20.28
C PRO A 146 1.66 -18.31 21.45
N GLU A 147 1.23 -17.88 22.64
CA GLU A 147 1.00 -18.74 23.81
C GLU A 147 -0.31 -19.57 23.69
N ASP A 148 -1.29 -19.08 22.93
CA ASP A 148 -2.59 -19.73 22.75
C ASP A 148 -2.54 -20.90 21.76
N ILE A 149 -1.63 -20.85 20.79
CA ILE A 149 -1.50 -21.87 19.73
C ILE A 149 -1.14 -23.23 20.33
N ASN A 150 -0.21 -23.28 21.29
CA ASN A 150 0.18 -24.53 21.95
C ASN A 150 -0.96 -25.12 22.78
N LYS A 151 -1.81 -24.28 23.36
CA LYS A 151 -2.97 -24.70 24.15
C LYS A 151 -4.09 -25.25 23.26
N ILE A 152 -4.29 -24.64 22.10
CA ILE A 152 -5.23 -25.06 21.07
C ILE A 152 -4.80 -26.38 20.41
N LEU A 153 -3.50 -26.52 20.09
CA LEU A 153 -2.92 -27.73 19.51
C LEU A 153 -2.75 -28.88 20.50
N SER A 154 -3.03 -28.65 21.79
CA SER A 154 -3.03 -29.69 22.84
C SER A 154 -4.40 -30.34 23.05
N ASP A 155 -5.47 -29.79 22.48
CA ASP A 155 -6.83 -30.29 22.61
C ASP A 155 -7.33 -30.92 21.30
N PRO A 156 -7.61 -32.24 21.26
CA PRO A 156 -8.05 -32.92 20.04
C PRO A 156 -9.36 -32.37 19.48
N ALA A 157 -10.26 -31.85 20.33
CA ALA A 157 -11.53 -31.28 19.88
C ALA A 157 -11.31 -29.97 19.10
N GLN A 158 -10.35 -29.16 19.53
CA GLN A 158 -10.00 -27.90 18.88
C GLN A 158 -9.23 -28.15 17.58
N VAL A 159 -8.33 -29.13 17.58
CA VAL A 159 -7.63 -29.58 16.36
C VAL A 159 -8.63 -30.06 15.30
N ARG A 160 -9.63 -30.87 15.66
CA ARG A 160 -10.69 -31.29 14.72
C ARG A 160 -11.44 -30.11 14.12
N LYS A 161 -11.77 -29.10 14.94
CA LYS A 161 -12.45 -27.88 14.48
C LYS A 161 -11.61 -27.12 13.46
N ILE A 162 -10.31 -26.97 13.72
CA ILE A 162 -9.39 -26.29 12.80
C ILE A 162 -9.22 -27.08 11.50
N LEU A 163 -9.14 -28.40 11.57
CA LEU A 163 -9.03 -29.24 10.36
C LEU A 163 -10.30 -29.18 9.51
N LEU A 164 -11.48 -29.17 10.14
CA LEU A 164 -12.76 -28.96 9.45
C LEU A 164 -12.82 -27.58 8.79
N ASP A 165 -12.38 -26.53 9.49
CA ASP A 165 -12.35 -25.15 9.00
C ASP A 165 -11.30 -24.97 7.88
N SER A 166 -10.21 -25.73 7.94
CA SER A 166 -9.21 -25.83 6.86
C SER A 166 -9.71 -26.59 5.62
N GLY A 167 -10.95 -27.07 5.64
CA GLY A 167 -11.60 -27.74 4.51
C GLY A 167 -11.32 -29.23 4.38
N LEU A 168 -10.83 -29.91 5.42
CA LEU A 168 -10.73 -31.38 5.40
C LEU A 168 -12.11 -32.02 5.55
N ASP A 169 -12.35 -33.07 4.77
CA ASP A 169 -13.58 -33.85 4.80
C ASP A 169 -13.86 -34.41 6.20
N LYS A 170 -15.06 -34.11 6.72
CA LYS A 170 -15.54 -34.60 8.02
C LYS A 170 -15.44 -36.12 8.16
N LYS A 171 -15.65 -36.86 7.07
CA LYS A 171 -15.54 -38.33 7.04
C LYS A 171 -14.13 -38.84 7.34
N ILE A 172 -13.10 -38.08 6.94
CA ILE A 172 -11.69 -38.42 7.16
C ILE A 172 -11.31 -38.10 8.61
N ILE A 173 -11.78 -36.96 9.10
CA ILE A 173 -11.54 -36.51 10.49
C ILE A 173 -12.22 -37.45 11.49
N ASP A 174 -13.48 -37.83 11.23
CA ASP A 174 -14.24 -38.73 12.10
C ASP A 174 -13.71 -40.18 12.07
N ALA A 175 -13.07 -40.58 10.97
CA ALA A 175 -12.40 -41.88 10.85
C ALA A 175 -11.03 -41.93 11.55
N THR A 176 -10.48 -40.78 11.95
CA THR A 176 -9.19 -40.70 12.64
C THR A 176 -9.41 -40.62 14.15
N SER A 177 -8.70 -41.46 14.91
CA SER A 177 -8.77 -41.44 16.37
C SER A 177 -8.08 -40.19 16.93
N ASP A 178 -8.50 -39.72 18.11
CA ASP A 178 -7.89 -38.55 18.76
C ASP A 178 -6.40 -38.76 19.03
N ALA A 179 -5.99 -39.99 19.34
CA ALA A 179 -4.60 -40.34 19.56
C ALA A 179 -3.77 -40.24 18.26
N ASP A 180 -4.34 -40.67 17.13
CA ASP A 180 -3.66 -40.61 15.84
C ASP A 180 -3.61 -39.19 15.28
N LEU A 181 -4.67 -38.39 15.49
CA LEU A 181 -4.69 -36.96 15.14
C LEU A 181 -3.58 -36.20 15.87
N MET A 182 -3.47 -36.38 17.18
CA MET A 182 -2.47 -35.69 17.99
C MET A 182 -1.05 -36.15 17.67
N LYS A 183 -0.87 -37.43 17.30
CA LYS A 183 0.42 -37.94 16.82
C LYS A 183 0.82 -37.28 15.50
N MET A 184 -0.10 -37.17 14.55
CA MET A 184 0.15 -36.54 13.25
C MET A 184 0.50 -35.06 13.39
N VAL A 185 -0.24 -34.31 14.22
CA VAL A 185 0.06 -32.90 14.52
C VAL A 185 1.45 -32.75 15.13
N LYS A 186 1.80 -33.60 16.10
CA LYS A 186 3.13 -33.59 16.73
C LYS A 186 4.25 -33.92 15.74
N ASP A 187 4.03 -34.90 14.87
CA ASP A 187 5.00 -35.31 13.85
C ASP A 187 5.25 -34.15 12.86
N ILE A 188 4.20 -33.45 12.42
CA ILE A 188 4.29 -32.28 11.52
C ILE A 188 5.02 -31.11 12.19
N LEU A 189 4.69 -30.77 13.43
CA LEU A 189 5.36 -29.69 14.16
C LEU A 189 6.85 -29.99 14.38
N SER A 190 7.18 -31.25 14.70
CA SER A 190 8.57 -31.68 14.85
C SER A 190 9.34 -31.66 13.53
N ALA A 191 8.72 -32.03 12.41
CA ALA A 191 9.33 -31.97 11.09
C ALA A 191 9.58 -30.52 10.64
N SER A 192 8.64 -29.60 10.90
CA SER A 192 8.79 -28.17 10.58
C SER A 192 9.85 -27.46 11.42
N SER A 193 10.23 -28.02 12.58
CA SER A 193 11.24 -27.45 13.48
C SER A 193 12.68 -27.84 13.09
N THR A 194 12.85 -28.75 12.13
CA THR A 194 14.14 -29.37 11.80
C THR A 194 14.79 -28.81 10.53
N GLU A 195 14.15 -27.85 9.85
CA GLU A 195 14.69 -27.12 8.70
C GLU A 195 14.90 -25.63 9.04
N LEU A 196 15.87 -25.36 9.91
CA LEU A 196 16.47 -24.05 10.15
C LEU A 196 17.99 -24.21 10.31
#